data_AF-A0A9D8PFY2-F1
#
_entry.id   AF-A0A9D8PFY2-F1
#
_cell.length_a   1.000
_cell.length_b   1.000
_cell.length_c   1.000
_cell.angle_alpha   90.00
_cell.angle_beta   90.00
_cell.angle_gamma   90.00
#
_symmetry.space_group_name_H-M   'P 1'
#
loop_
_entity.id
_entity.type
_entity.pdbx_description
1 polymer ?
#
loop_
_entity_poly.entity_id
_entity_poly.type
_entity_poly.pdbx_seq_one_letter_code
_entity_poly.pdbx_strand_id
1 'polypeptide(L)'
;MPQEEFVPEDPMGLIGMVLPGEPGQLEAMAECFIEEYVRLGWSEGRLMTLFVNPMFLATHRIYRTKGEAYVRDLIRRTRAKWGAAVNPVEATQSLSVIPLCEIPDRL
;
A
#
# COMPACT_ATOMS: atom_id res chain seq x y z
N MET A 1 18.39 -1.80 -13.38
CA MET A 1 18.92 -3.07 -13.93
C MET A 1 17.87 -4.13 -13.66
N PRO A 2 17.22 -4.72 -14.67
CA PRO A 2 16.40 -5.90 -14.45
C PRO A 2 17.33 -7.04 -14.06
N GLN A 3 17.03 -7.76 -12.97
CA GLN A 3 17.71 -9.01 -12.67
C GLN A 3 16.95 -10.12 -13.41
N GLU A 4 17.64 -10.80 -14.33
CA GLU A 4 17.05 -11.79 -15.23
C GLU A 4 16.85 -13.16 -14.57
N GLU A 5 17.38 -13.38 -13.36
CA GLU A 5 17.27 -14.66 -12.66
C GLU A 5 17.25 -14.46 -11.13
N PHE A 6 16.24 -15.05 -10.46
CA PHE A 6 16.21 -15.10 -9.00
C PHE A 6 17.25 -16.12 -8.52
N VAL A 7 18.34 -15.64 -7.92
CA VAL A 7 19.36 -16.49 -7.29
C VAL A 7 19.04 -16.56 -5.80
N PRO A 8 18.64 -17.73 -5.25
CA PRO A 8 18.19 -17.85 -3.85
C PRO A 8 19.23 -17.39 -2.82
N GLU A 9 20.52 -17.52 -3.15
CA GLU A 9 21.64 -17.17 -2.29
C GLU A 9 22.24 -15.77 -2.61
N ASP A 10 21.59 -14.93 -3.42
CA ASP A 10 22.09 -13.59 -3.73
C ASP A 10 22.18 -12.75 -2.43
N PRO A 11 23.39 -12.37 -1.97
CA PRO A 11 23.56 -11.55 -0.78
C PRO A 11 22.95 -10.15 -0.93
N MET A 12 22.77 -9.68 -2.18
CA MET A 12 22.17 -8.39 -2.51
C MET A 12 20.68 -8.49 -2.83
N GLY A 13 20.10 -9.69 -2.77
CA GLY A 13 18.67 -9.92 -2.95
C GLY A 13 17.86 -9.22 -1.86
N LEU A 14 16.82 -8.47 -2.26
CA LEU A 14 15.91 -7.85 -1.30
C LEU A 14 14.98 -8.91 -0.70
N ILE A 15 15.37 -9.51 0.41
CA ILE A 15 14.58 -10.51 1.13
C ILE A 15 13.80 -9.83 2.27
N GLY A 16 12.49 -9.80 2.15
CA GLY A 16 11.61 -9.37 3.24
C GLY A 16 11.53 -10.43 4.34
N MET A 17 11.98 -10.11 5.56
CA MET A 17 11.77 -10.96 6.73
C MET A 17 10.72 -10.38 7.68
N VAL A 18 9.95 -11.26 8.31
CA VAL A 18 9.04 -10.90 9.39
C VAL A 18 9.81 -10.91 10.70
N LEU A 19 9.89 -9.75 11.36
CA LEU A 19 10.31 -9.68 12.76
C LEU A 19 9.10 -9.85 13.69
N PRO A 20 9.24 -10.55 14.82
CA PRO A 20 8.22 -10.59 15.85
C PRO A 20 8.02 -9.17 16.39
N GLY A 21 6.76 -8.72 16.42
CA GLY A 21 6.37 -7.45 17.01
C GLY A 21 5.70 -7.64 18.36
N GLU A 22 5.57 -6.56 19.11
CA GLU A 22 4.82 -6.54 20.36
C GLU A 22 3.31 -6.68 20.11
N PRO A 23 2.53 -7.16 21.10
CA PRO A 23 1.08 -7.17 21.01
C PRO A 23 0.53 -5.78 20.67
N GLY A 24 -0.34 -5.68 19.65
CA GLY A 24 -0.93 -4.42 19.21
C GLY A 24 -0.10 -3.62 18.21
N GLN A 25 1.16 -4.00 17.96
CA GLN A 25 2.05 -3.26 17.06
C GLN A 25 1.58 -3.31 15.60
N LEU A 26 0.96 -4.42 15.19
CA LEU A 26 0.43 -4.59 13.85
C LEU A 26 -0.81 -3.71 13.62
N GLU A 27 -1.66 -3.56 14.63
CA GLU A 27 -2.81 -2.68 14.64
C GLU A 27 -2.41 -1.20 14.63
N ALA A 28 -1.41 -0.82 15.44
CA ALA A 28 -0.86 0.53 15.44
C ALA A 28 -0.25 0.89 14.08
N MET A 29 0.47 -0.05 13.46
CA MET A 29 1.00 0.11 12.10
C MET A 29 -0.12 0.27 11.06
N ALA A 30 -1.20 -0.52 11.17
CA ALA A 30 -2.36 -0.38 10.30
C ALA A 30 -3.01 1.02 10.40
N GLU A 31 -3.22 1.51 11.63
CA GLU A 31 -3.77 2.85 11.88
C GLU A 31 -2.89 3.92 11.25
N CYS A 32 -1.56 3.83 11.41
CA CYS A 32 -0.61 4.76 10.83
C CYS A 32 -0.67 4.81 9.30
N PHE A 33 -0.70 3.65 8.63
CA PHE A 33 -0.86 3.61 7.17
C PHE A 33 -2.18 4.25 6.73
N ILE A 34 -3.28 3.93 7.40
CA ILE A 34 -4.58 4.51 7.06
C ILE A 34 -4.57 6.03 7.26
N GLU A 35 -4.03 6.51 8.38
CA GLU A 35 -3.91 7.94 8.69
C GLU A 35 -3.20 8.71 7.57
N GLU A 36 -2.05 8.20 7.12
CA GLU A 36 -1.26 8.82 6.04
C GLU A 36 -2.10 9.01 4.77
N TYR A 37 -2.75 7.94 4.30
CA TYR A 37 -3.55 7.99 3.08
C TYR A 37 -4.87 8.77 3.25
N VAL A 38 -5.43 8.81 4.45
CA VAL A 38 -6.57 9.68 4.78
C VAL A 38 -6.18 11.15 4.65
N ARG A 39 -4.99 11.54 5.13
CA ARG A 39 -4.47 12.90 4.97
C ARG A 39 -4.19 13.25 3.51
N LEU A 40 -3.85 12.26 2.69
CA LEU A 40 -3.73 12.40 1.23
C LEU A 40 -5.08 12.41 0.49
N GLY A 41 -6.20 12.39 1.21
CA GLY A 41 -7.55 12.50 0.64
C GLY A 41 -8.11 11.20 0.04
N TRP A 42 -7.55 10.04 0.40
CA TRP A 42 -8.03 8.76 -0.15
C TRP A 42 -9.41 8.38 0.40
N SER A 43 -10.22 7.75 -0.46
CA SER A 43 -11.52 7.18 -0.10
C SER A 43 -11.37 5.83 0.62
N GLU A 44 -12.41 5.40 1.34
CA GLU A 44 -12.44 4.07 1.99
C GLU A 44 -12.22 2.93 0.98
N GLY A 45 -12.84 3.01 -0.20
CA GLY A 45 -12.65 2.01 -1.26
C GLY A 45 -11.22 1.95 -1.75
N ARG A 46 -10.56 3.12 -1.94
CA ARG A 46 -9.15 3.18 -2.36
C ARG A 46 -8.20 2.71 -1.27
N LEU A 47 -8.50 2.97 0.01
CA LEU A 47 -7.75 2.43 1.15
C LEU A 47 -7.85 0.91 1.20
N MET A 48 -9.04 0.34 0.95
CA MET A 48 -9.25 -1.10 1.01
C MET A 48 -8.39 -1.86 -0.01
N THR A 49 -8.01 -1.25 -1.15
CA THR A 49 -7.15 -1.90 -2.15
C THR A 49 -5.76 -2.25 -1.60
N LEU A 50 -5.22 -1.45 -0.67
CA LEU A 50 -3.96 -1.74 0.01
C LEU A 50 -4.05 -3.00 0.87
N PHE A 51 -5.22 -3.31 1.40
CA PHE A 51 -5.41 -4.44 2.30
C PHE A 51 -5.72 -5.74 1.54
N VAL A 52 -6.42 -5.68 0.41
CA VAL A 52 -6.76 -6.89 -0.36
C VAL A 52 -5.67 -7.33 -1.34
N ASN A 53 -4.79 -6.42 -1.76
CA ASN A 53 -3.77 -6.73 -2.75
C ASN A 53 -2.52 -7.37 -2.11
N PRO A 54 -2.12 -8.60 -2.51
CA PRO A 54 -0.99 -9.31 -1.91
C PRO A 54 0.37 -8.63 -2.16
N MET A 55 0.48 -7.72 -3.12
CA MET A 55 1.71 -6.94 -3.34
C MET A 55 2.03 -6.02 -2.16
N PHE A 56 1.04 -5.65 -1.36
CA PHE A 56 1.23 -4.86 -0.13
C PHE A 56 1.30 -5.79 1.08
N LEU A 57 2.41 -6.53 1.19
CA LEU A 57 2.59 -7.60 2.17
C LEU A 57 2.20 -7.21 3.60
N ALA A 58 2.60 -6.02 4.04
CA ALA A 58 2.32 -5.55 5.40
C ALA A 58 0.81 -5.43 5.67
N THR A 59 0.09 -4.62 4.90
CA THR A 59 -1.36 -4.39 5.04
C THR A 59 -2.17 -5.64 4.67
N HIS A 60 -1.73 -6.39 3.67
CA HIS A 60 -2.37 -7.64 3.28
C HIS A 60 -2.32 -8.70 4.39
N ARG A 61 -1.21 -8.77 5.14
CA ARG A 61 -1.12 -9.64 6.30
C ARG A 61 -2.13 -9.29 7.39
N ILE A 62 -2.40 -7.99 7.59
CA ILE A 62 -3.42 -7.51 8.54
C ILE A 62 -4.80 -7.98 8.11
N TYR A 63 -5.12 -7.81 6.82
CA TYR A 63 -6.37 -8.30 6.25
C TYR A 63 -6.54 -9.81 6.42
N ARG A 64 -5.49 -10.60 6.16
CA ARG A 64 -5.51 -12.05 6.34
C ARG A 64 -5.67 -12.49 7.80
N THR A 65 -5.07 -11.76 8.73
CA THR A 65 -5.08 -12.11 10.16
C THR A 65 -6.35 -11.66 10.87
N LYS A 66 -6.88 -10.48 10.52
CA LYS A 66 -8.00 -9.84 11.24
C LYS A 66 -9.33 -9.87 10.48
N GLY A 67 -9.27 -10.11 9.18
CA GLY A 67 -10.44 -10.14 8.31
C GLY A 67 -10.93 -8.77 7.85
N GLU A 68 -11.84 -8.82 6.88
CA GLU A 68 -12.36 -7.62 6.20
C GLU A 68 -13.12 -6.69 7.12
N ALA A 69 -14.01 -7.23 7.97
CA ALA A 69 -14.86 -6.43 8.85
C ALA A 69 -14.03 -5.55 9.79
N TYR A 70 -12.96 -6.13 10.36
CA TYR A 70 -12.02 -5.40 11.20
C TYR A 70 -11.33 -4.25 10.45
N VAL A 71 -10.83 -4.51 9.24
CA VAL A 71 -10.13 -3.50 8.43
C VAL A 71 -11.07 -2.36 8.06
N ARG A 72 -12.30 -2.66 7.65
CA ARG A 72 -13.31 -1.63 7.33
C ARG A 72 -13.63 -0.76 8.55
N ASP A 73 -13.82 -1.38 9.71
CA ASP A 73 -14.05 -0.65 10.95
C ASP A 73 -12.87 0.25 11.32
N LEU A 74 -11.64 -0.28 11.22
CA LEU A 74 -10.42 0.50 11.44
C LEU A 74 -10.34 1.70 10.50
N ILE A 75 -10.58 1.51 9.20
CA ILE A 75 -10.57 2.61 8.21
C ILE A 75 -11.60 3.68 8.58
N ARG A 76 -12.82 3.30 8.97
CA ARG A 76 -13.86 4.25 9.36
C ARG A 76 -13.50 5.02 10.61
N ARG A 77 -12.98 4.35 11.65
CA ARG A 77 -12.55 4.98 12.90
C ARG A 77 -11.40 5.97 12.66
N THR A 78 -10.39 5.58 11.90
CA THR A 78 -9.25 6.44 11.57
C THR A 78 -9.68 7.62 10.69
N ARG A 79 -10.60 7.42 9.72
CA ARG A 79 -11.19 8.51 8.92
C ARG A 79 -12.02 9.47 9.77
N ALA A 80 -12.79 9.00 10.74
CA ALA A 80 -13.55 9.88 11.62
C ALA A 80 -12.61 10.75 12.50
N LYS A 81 -11.45 10.21 12.86
CA LYS A 81 -10.43 10.89 13.68
C LYS A 81 -9.63 11.92 12.87
N TRP A 82 -9.25 11.60 11.64
CA TRP A 82 -8.28 12.37 10.85
C TRP A 82 -8.80 12.95 9.54
N GLY A 83 -10.02 12.59 9.14
CA GLY A 83 -10.66 13.09 7.94
C GLY A 83 -11.03 14.57 8.12
N ALA A 84 -10.17 15.47 7.67
CA ALA A 84 -10.57 16.84 7.39
C ALA A 84 -11.57 16.85 6.21
N ALA A 85 -12.38 17.91 6.09
CA ALA A 85 -13.16 18.15 4.88
C ALA A 85 -12.19 18.32 3.71
N VAL A 86 -11.94 17.23 2.98
CA VAL A 86 -11.14 17.27 1.76
C VAL A 86 -11.96 18.06 0.75
N ASN A 87 -11.59 19.33 0.54
CA ASN A 87 -11.93 20.00 -0.71
C ASN A 87 -11.40 19.10 -1.84
N PRO A 88 -12.22 18.72 -2.82
CA PRO A 88 -11.77 17.90 -3.92
C PRO A 88 -10.77 18.73 -4.72
N VAL A 89 -9.49 18.68 -4.34
CA VAL A 89 -8.41 19.11 -5.21
C VAL A 89 -8.42 18.10 -6.33
N GLU A 90 -9.00 18.56 -7.43
CA GLU A 90 -9.08 18.00 -8.77
C GLU A 90 -8.55 16.59 -8.93
N ALA A 91 -9.47 15.70 -9.27
CA ALA A 91 -9.18 14.44 -9.95
C ALA A 91 -8.54 14.72 -11.33
N THR A 92 -7.35 15.32 -11.37
CA THR A 92 -6.53 15.33 -12.56
C THR A 92 -5.81 13.99 -12.60
N GLN A 93 -6.48 13.07 -13.28
CA GLN A 93 -5.83 12.01 -14.02
C GLN A 93 -4.73 12.64 -14.89
N SER A 94 -3.50 12.64 -14.40
CA SER A 94 -2.33 12.50 -15.26
C SER A 94 -1.62 11.21 -14.88
N LEU A 95 -2.34 10.10 -15.01
CA LEU A 95 -1.70 8.94 -15.62
C LEU A 95 -1.51 9.32 -17.09
N SER A 96 -0.50 10.14 -17.37
CA SER A 96 0.14 10.03 -18.66
C SER A 96 0.58 8.57 -18.73
N VAL A 97 -0.06 7.86 -19.64
CA VAL A 97 0.51 6.68 -20.26
C VAL A 97 1.99 7.02 -20.46
N ILE A 98 2.88 6.41 -19.68
CA ILE A 98 4.29 6.44 -20.01
C ILE A 98 4.30 5.73 -21.37
N PRO A 99 4.57 6.42 -22.48
CA PRO A 99 4.81 5.70 -23.71
C PRO A 99 6.04 4.85 -23.40
N LEU A 100 5.93 3.54 -23.61
CA LEU A 100 7.10 2.69 -23.78
C LEU A 100 8.07 3.47 -24.66
N CYS A 101 9.21 3.87 -24.09
CA CYS A 101 10.29 4.50 -24.83
C CYS A 101 10.60 3.53 -25.98
N GLU A 102 10.21 3.90 -27.20
CA GLU A 102 10.58 3.19 -28.40
C GLU A 102 12.09 3.10 -28.39
N ILE A 103 12.62 1.88 -28.29
CA ILE A 103 14.02 1.59 -28.54
C ILE A 103 14.22 1.92 -30.02
N PRO A 104 15.01 2.95 -30.39
CA PRO A 104 15.32 3.13 -31.79
C PRO A 104 16.25 1.99 -32.20
N ASP A 105 15.71 1.06 -32.99
CA ASP A 105 16.48 0.17 -33.84
C ASP A 105 17.44 1.03 -34.68
N ARG A 106 18.72 1.01 -34.32
CA ARG A 106 19.79 1.40 -35.23
C ARG A 106 20.83 0.30 -35.29
N LEU A 107 20.79 -0.35 -36.45
CA LEU A 107 21.88 -1.03 -37.16
C LEU A 107 23.22 -0.31 -37.02
#